data_AF-A0A376FKG3-F1
#
_entry.id   AF-A0A376FKG3-F1
#
_cell.length_a   1.000
_cell.length_b   1.000
_cell.length_c   1.000
_cell.angle_alpha   90.00
_cell.angle_beta   90.00
_cell.angle_gamma   90.00
#
_symmetry.space_group_name_H-M   'P 1'
#
loop_
_entity.id
_entity.type
_entity.pdbx_description
1 polymer ?
#
loop_
_entity_poly.entity_id
_entity_poly.type
_entity_poly.pdbx_seq_one_letter_code
_entity_poly.pdbx_strand_id
1 'polypeptide(L)'
;MATNAKPVYKRILLKLSGEALQGSEGFGIDASILDRMAQEIKELVELGIQVGVVIGGGNLFRGAGLAKAGMNRVVGDHMGMLATVMNGLGNA
;
A
#
# COMPACT_ATOMS: atom_id res chain seq x y z
N MET A 1 27.28 -13.07 14.77
CA MET A 1 27.95 -13.00 13.46
C MET A 1 27.11 -12.10 12.58
N ALA A 2 27.59 -10.90 12.23
CA ALA A 2 26.92 -10.07 11.23
C ALA A 2 27.17 -10.71 9.87
N THR A 3 26.12 -11.13 9.18
CA THR A 3 26.22 -11.68 7.83
C THR A 3 26.60 -10.52 6.90
N ASN A 4 27.68 -10.69 6.12
CA ASN A 4 28.17 -9.70 5.16
C ASN A 4 27.28 -9.63 3.90
N ALA A 5 25.98 -9.87 4.06
CA ALA A 5 25.02 -9.97 2.99
C ALA A 5 24.76 -8.56 2.43
N LYS A 6 25.11 -8.36 1.16
CA LYS A 6 24.79 -7.13 0.44
C LYS A 6 23.45 -7.30 -0.27
N PRO A 7 22.61 -6.26 -0.32
CA PRO A 7 21.36 -6.33 -1.07
C PRO A 7 21.62 -6.58 -2.55
N VAL A 8 20.87 -7.52 -3.14
CA VAL A 8 20.99 -7.91 -4.55
C VAL A 8 20.46 -6.85 -5.51
N TYR A 9 19.56 -5.97 -5.06
CA TYR A 9 18.95 -4.92 -5.86
C TYR A 9 19.35 -3.54 -5.38
N LYS A 10 19.70 -2.65 -6.32
CA LYS A 10 19.94 -1.23 -6.03
C LYS A 10 18.66 -0.39 -5.98
N ARG A 11 17.65 -0.77 -6.77
CA ARG A 11 16.35 -0.10 -6.86
C ARG A 11 15.24 -1.14 -7.03
N ILE A 12 14.13 -0.92 -6.33
CA ILE A 12 12.94 -1.77 -6.43
C ILE A 12 11.68 -0.91 -6.60
N LEU A 13 10.65 -1.51 -7.20
CA LEU A 13 9.29 -1.00 -7.21
C LEU A 13 8.43 -1.94 -6.35
N LEU A 14 8.14 -1.54 -5.12
CA LEU A 14 7.40 -2.30 -4.14
C LEU A 14 5.90 -2.09 -4.35
N LYS A 15 5.18 -3.12 -4.78
CA LYS A 15 3.72 -3.09 -4.89
C LYS A 15 3.09 -3.57 -3.58
N LEU A 16 2.37 -2.69 -2.90
CA LEU A 16 1.57 -2.99 -1.72
C LEU A 16 0.09 -3.18 -2.09
N SER A 17 -0.56 -4.21 -1.52
CA SER A 17 -2.03 -4.33 -1.59
C SER A 17 -2.65 -3.34 -0.62
N GLY A 18 -3.72 -2.65 -1.04
CA GLY A 18 -4.50 -1.84 -0.10
C GLY A 18 -5.06 -2.71 1.04
N GLU A 19 -5.48 -3.94 0.74
CA GLU A 19 -5.96 -4.90 1.74
C GLU A 19 -4.95 -5.23 2.83
N ALA A 20 -3.66 -5.13 2.52
CA ALA A 20 -2.62 -5.36 3.52
C ALA A 20 -2.72 -4.33 4.67
N LEU A 21 -3.31 -3.15 4.42
CA LEU A 21 -3.48 -2.09 5.41
C LEU A 21 -4.73 -2.26 6.29
N GLN A 22 -5.62 -3.22 6.04
CA GLN A 22 -6.93 -3.26 6.74
C GLN A 22 -6.87 -3.78 8.18
N GLY A 23 -5.77 -4.41 8.58
CA GLY A 23 -5.68 -5.05 9.89
C GLY A 23 -6.74 -6.12 10.10
N SER A 24 -7.23 -6.21 11.33
CA SER A 24 -8.28 -7.14 11.74
C SER A 24 -9.71 -6.66 11.41
N GLU A 25 -9.91 -5.36 11.16
CA GLU A 25 -11.24 -4.79 10.95
C GLU A 25 -11.78 -5.01 9.53
N GLY A 26 -10.94 -5.45 8.59
CA GLY A 26 -11.36 -5.82 7.24
C GLY A 26 -11.82 -4.65 6.35
N PHE A 27 -11.64 -3.41 6.82
CA PHE A 27 -11.90 -2.16 6.10
C PHE A 27 -11.00 -1.04 6.66
N GLY A 28 -10.68 -0.04 5.85
CA GLY A 28 -9.94 1.14 6.34
C GLY A 28 -8.43 0.98 6.34
N ILE A 29 -7.76 1.69 7.24
CA ILE A 29 -6.30 1.71 7.41
C ILE A 29 -5.99 1.47 8.89
N ASP A 30 -5.27 0.39 9.17
CA ASP A 30 -4.72 0.05 10.47
C ASP A 30 -3.36 0.76 10.63
N ALA A 31 -3.31 1.69 11.57
CA ALA A 31 -2.11 2.48 11.85
C ALA A 31 -0.91 1.62 12.25
N SER A 32 -1.13 0.53 13.01
CA SER A 32 -0.04 -0.34 13.46
C SER A 32 0.62 -1.09 12.30
N ILE A 33 -0.17 -1.52 11.32
CA ILE A 33 0.36 -2.14 10.11
C ILE A 33 1.10 -1.11 9.27
N LEU A 34 0.53 0.08 9.09
CA LEU A 34 1.14 1.15 8.33
C LEU A 34 2.51 1.54 8.91
N ASP A 35 2.61 1.67 10.23
CA ASP A 35 3.85 1.97 10.94
C ASP A 35 4.89 0.86 10.78
N ARG A 36 4.49 -0.40 10.89
CA ARG A 36 5.38 -1.54 10.65
C ARG A 36 5.93 -1.52 9.23
N MET A 37 5.08 -1.30 8.22
CA MET A 37 5.52 -1.23 6.82
C MET A 37 6.46 -0.05 6.58
N ALA A 38 6.22 1.09 7.23
CA ALA A 38 7.12 2.23 7.18
C ALA A 38 8.50 1.91 7.76
N GLN A 39 8.57 1.16 8.88
CA GLN A 39 9.85 0.71 9.43
C GLN A 39 10.58 -0.26 8.49
N GLU A 40 9.87 -1.24 7.91
CA GLU A 40 10.48 -2.18 6.95
C GLU A 40 11.04 -1.44 5.72
N ILE A 41 10.32 -0.46 5.17
CA ILE A 41 10.80 0.37 4.06
C ILE A 41 12.00 1.22 4.48
N LYS A 42 11.97 1.78 5.69
CA LYS A 42 13.09 2.56 6.25
C LYS A 42 14.36 1.72 6.33
N GLU A 43 14.28 0.48 6.81
CA GLU A 43 15.43 -0.44 6.84
C GLU A 43 16.03 -0.65 5.43
N LEU A 44 15.20 -0.82 4.39
CA LEU A 44 15.67 -0.94 3.00
C LEU A 44 16.39 0.33 2.52
N VAL A 45 15.86 1.50 2.87
CA VAL A 45 16.47 2.79 2.52
C VAL A 45 17.81 2.98 3.25
N GLU A 46 17.90 2.59 4.53
CA GLU A 46 19.14 2.62 5.31
C GLU A 46 20.21 1.66 4.76
N LEU A 47 19.78 0.53 4.16
CA LEU A 47 20.66 -0.36 3.38
C LEU A 47 21.10 0.22 2.02
N GLY A 48 20.67 1.45 1.68
CA GLY A 48 21.04 2.15 0.46
C GLY A 48 20.26 1.75 -0.79
N ILE A 49 19.12 1.06 -0.60
CA ILE A 49 18.21 0.64 -1.69
C ILE A 49 17.27 1.81 -2.01
N GLN A 50 17.05 2.05 -3.30
CA GLN A 50 16.06 3.03 -3.77
C GLN A 50 14.70 2.35 -3.89
N VAL A 51 13.70 2.84 -3.13
CA VAL A 51 12.38 2.21 -3.07
C VAL A 51 11.35 3.13 -3.70
N GLY A 52 10.72 2.69 -4.79
CA GLY A 52 9.46 3.24 -5.27
C GLY A 52 8.30 2.39 -4.74
N VAL A 53 7.18 2.99 -4.35
CA VAL A 53 6.02 2.27 -3.81
C VAL A 53 4.80 2.47 -4.69
N VAL A 54 4.10 1.39 -5.01
CA VAL A 54 2.78 1.40 -5.66
C VAL A 54 1.77 0.80 -4.69
N ILE A 55 0.77 1.58 -4.28
CA ILE A 55 -0.22 1.14 -3.30
C ILE A 55 -1.60 0.97 -3.94
N GLY A 56 -2.26 -0.14 -3.65
CA GLY A 56 -3.66 -0.37 -4.04
C GLY A 56 -4.65 0.34 -3.10
N GLY A 57 -5.89 0.55 -3.53
CA GLY A 57 -6.97 1.18 -2.75
C GLY A 57 -8.11 0.23 -2.35
N GLY A 58 -7.91 -1.08 -2.54
CA GLY A 58 -8.96 -2.10 -2.39
C GLY A 58 -9.49 -2.27 -0.96
N ASN A 59 -8.82 -1.66 0.02
CA ASN A 59 -9.24 -1.59 1.42
C ASN A 59 -10.35 -0.60 1.70
N LEU A 60 -10.52 0.39 0.81
CA LEU A 60 -11.53 1.44 0.93
C LEU A 60 -12.60 1.26 -0.15
N PHE A 61 -12.20 1.16 -1.42
CA PHE A 61 -13.13 1.06 -2.52
C PHE A 61 -12.67 0.06 -3.58
N ARG A 62 -13.62 -0.76 -4.04
CA ARG A 62 -13.45 -1.65 -5.18
C ARG A 62 -14.49 -1.29 -6.24
N GLY A 63 -14.04 -0.77 -7.39
CA GLY A 63 -14.93 -0.34 -8.47
C GLY A 63 -15.89 -1.44 -8.94
N ALA A 64 -15.44 -2.70 -8.98
CA ALA A 64 -16.30 -3.84 -9.28
C ALA A 64 -17.41 -4.08 -8.24
N GLY A 65 -17.12 -3.85 -6.95
CA GLY A 65 -18.12 -3.97 -5.87
C GLY A 65 -19.15 -2.85 -5.94
N LEU A 66 -18.69 -1.61 -6.16
CA LEU A 66 -19.56 -0.44 -6.34
C LEU A 66 -20.45 -0.58 -7.59
N ALA A 67 -19.92 -1.12 -8.68
CA ALA A 67 -20.69 -1.36 -9.89
C ALA A 67 -21.82 -2.37 -9.66
N LYS A 68 -21.57 -3.44 -8.91
CA LYS A 68 -22.61 -4.40 -8.50
C LYS A 68 -23.70 -3.76 -7.63
N ALA A 69 -23.37 -2.72 -6.87
CA ALA A 69 -24.31 -1.95 -6.07
C ALA A 69 -25.09 -0.88 -6.87
N GLY A 70 -24.92 -0.83 -8.20
CA GLY A 70 -25.65 0.09 -9.09
C GLY A 70 -24.89 1.37 -9.47
N MET A 71 -23.62 1.51 -9.06
CA MET A 71 -22.79 2.63 -9.48
C MET A 71 -22.28 2.45 -10.91
N ASN A 72 -22.09 3.55 -11.64
CA ASN A 72 -21.36 3.50 -12.91
C ASN A 72 -19.92 2.97 -12.67
N ARG A 73 -19.51 1.96 -13.44
CA ARG A 73 -18.20 1.32 -13.30
C ARG A 73 -17.02 2.32 -13.37
N VAL A 74 -17.10 3.31 -14.25
CA VAL A 74 -16.05 4.34 -14.40
C VAL A 74 -15.93 5.17 -13.12
N VAL A 75 -17.07 5.57 -12.53
CA VAL A 75 -17.10 6.30 -11.26
C VAL A 75 -16.55 5.42 -10.13
N GLY A 76 -16.91 4.14 -10.10
CA GLY A 76 -16.38 3.18 -9.13
C GLY A 76 -14.86 3.00 -9.24
N ASP A 77 -14.32 2.97 -10.45
CA ASP A 77 -12.87 2.88 -10.68
C ASP A 77 -12.17 4.20 -10.30
N HIS A 78 -12.78 5.36 -10.55
CA HIS A 78 -12.27 6.65 -10.04
C HIS A 78 -12.20 6.68 -8.51
N MET A 79 -13.24 6.19 -7.81
CA MET A 79 -13.21 6.06 -6.36
C MET A 79 -12.11 5.10 -5.88
N GLY A 80 -11.90 4.01 -6.61
CA GLY A 80 -10.79 3.09 -6.35
C GLY A 80 -9.41 3.75 -6.53
N MET A 81 -9.25 4.65 -7.49
CA MET A 81 -8.01 5.43 -7.66
C MET A 81 -7.86 6.51 -6.57
N LEU A 82 -8.93 7.16 -6.13
CA LEU A 82 -8.84 8.08 -4.98
C LEU A 82 -8.46 7.34 -3.70
N ALA A 83 -8.93 6.10 -3.51
CA ALA A 83 -8.52 5.26 -2.40
C ALA A 83 -7.01 4.96 -2.38
N THR A 84 -6.35 4.84 -3.55
CA THR A 84 -4.89 4.67 -3.59
C THR A 84 -4.17 5.94 -3.12
N VAL A 85 -4.70 7.12 -3.48
CA VAL A 85 -4.19 8.41 -3.00
C VAL A 85 -4.36 8.54 -1.48
N MET A 86 -5.54 8.18 -0.95
CA MET A 86 -5.80 8.20 0.50
C MET A 86 -4.80 7.32 1.27
N ASN A 87 -4.54 6.10 0.78
CA ASN A 87 -3.53 5.23 1.39
C ASN A 87 -2.11 5.81 1.29
N GLY A 88 -1.79 6.53 0.21
CA GLY A 88 -0.50 7.20 0.05
C GLY A 88 -0.30 8.39 1.00
N LEU A 89 -1.38 9.01 1.47
CA LEU A 89 -1.39 10.13 2.42
C LEU A 89 -1.54 9.69 3.88
N GLY A 90 -1.93 8.43 4.14
CA GLY A 90 -2.27 7.95 5.47
C GLY A 90 -1.13 8.00 6.49
N ASN A 91 0.10 8.30 6.05
CA ASN A 91 1.22 8.61 6.94
C ASN A 91 1.68 10.05 6.67
N ALA A 92 1.22 10.98 7.53
CA ALA A 92 1.69 12.35 7.66
C ALA A 92 1.67 12.74 9.15
#